data_AF-A0A2H0MY84-F1
#
_entry.id   AF-A0A2H0MY84-F1
#
_cell.length_a   1.000
_cell.length_b   1.000
_cell.length_c   1.000
_cell.angle_alpha   90.00
_cell.angle_beta   90.00
_cell.angle_gamma   90.00
#
_symmetry.space_group_name_H-M   'P 1'
#
loop_
_entity.id
_entity.type
_entity.pdbx_description
1 polymer ?
#
loop_
_entity_poly.entity_id
_entity_poly.type
_entity_poly.pdbx_seq_one_letter_code
_entity_poly.pdbx_strand_id
1 'polypeptide(L)' 'MATLESIKTFIVKAKEKAKGSEGTEKKESRKKVKRLQRKASKIVACEKRQELNKKPKKDRPKRD' A
#
# COMPACT_ATOMS: atom_id res chain seq x y z
N MET A 1 -0.98 -1.79 -16.59
CA MET A 1 -1.13 -1.19 -15.25
C MET A 1 -1.35 -2.32 -14.24
N ALA A 2 -0.54 -2.43 -13.18
CA ALA A 2 -0.80 -3.40 -12.11
C ALA A 2 -1.90 -2.85 -11.18
N THR A 3 -2.97 -3.61 -10.96
CA THR A 3 -4.09 -3.19 -10.10
C THR A 3 -3.73 -3.32 -8.62
N LEU A 4 -4.41 -2.57 -7.74
CA LEU A 4 -4.24 -2.71 -6.28
C LEU A 4 -4.43 -4.16 -5.79
N GLU A 5 -5.32 -4.92 -6.43
CA GLU A 5 -5.55 -6.33 -6.12
C GLU A 5 -4.35 -7.22 -6.45
N SER A 6 -3.72 -7.00 -7.61
CA SER A 6 -2.47 -7.70 -7.97
C SER A 6 -1.33 -7.41 -6.97
N ILE A 7 -1.27 -6.18 -6.44
CA ILE A 7 -0.27 -5.80 -5.44
C ILE A 7 -0.57 -6.47 -4.10
N LYS A 8 -1.85 -6.55 -3.68
CA LYS A 8 -2.25 -7.25 -2.45
C LYS A 8 -1.91 -8.73 -2.51
N THR A 9 -2.28 -9.42 -3.59
CA THR A 9 -2.01 -10.85 -3.77
C THR A 9 -0.50 -11.15 -3.79
N PHE A 10 0.30 -10.29 -4.43
CA PHE A 10 1.76 -10.41 -4.41
C PHE A 10 2.36 -10.29 -3.00
N ILE A 11 1.88 -9.34 -2.19
CA ILE A 11 2.34 -9.16 -0.80
C ILE A 11 1.97 -10.37 0.07
N VAL A 12 0.78 -10.95 -0.12
CA VAL A 12 0.35 -12.16 0.60
C VAL A 12 1.27 -13.33 0.26
N LYS A 13 1.50 -13.59 -1.03
CA LYS A 13 2.45 -14.64 -1.48
C LYS A 13 3.87 -14.41 -0.94
N ALA A 14 4.35 -13.16 -0.97
CA ALA A 14 5.67 -12.83 -0.45
C ALA A 14 5.78 -13.01 1.08
N LYS A 15 4.70 -12.74 1.82
CA LYS A 15 4.62 -13.03 3.26
C LYS A 15 4.69 -14.52 3.55
N GLU A 16 3.95 -15.34 2.81
CA GLU A 16 3.97 -16.79 2.99
C GLU A 16 5.34 -17.38 2.70
N LYS A 17 5.98 -16.97 1.60
CA LYS A 17 7.38 -17.34 1.31
C LYS A 17 8.34 -16.93 2.42
N ALA A 18 8.17 -15.73 2.98
CA ALA A 18 8.99 -15.25 4.10
C ALA A 18 8.69 -15.92 5.46
N LYS A 19 7.57 -16.65 5.59
CA LYS A 19 7.29 -17.47 6.79
C LYS A 19 8.06 -18.78 6.74
N GLY A 20 8.22 -19.36 5.54
CA GLY A 20 8.95 -20.60 5.31
C GLY A 20 10.47 -20.47 5.29
N SER A 21 11.03 -19.26 5.28
CA SER A 21 12.47 -19.05 5.42
C SER A 21 12.92 -19.00 6.88
N GLU A 22 14.15 -19.46 7.13
CA GLU A 22 14.76 -19.53 8.46
C GLU A 22 15.96 -18.58 8.60
N GLY A 23 16.44 -18.40 9.84
CA GLY A 23 17.66 -17.65 10.13
C GLY A 23 17.72 -16.21 9.58
N THR A 24 18.85 -15.89 8.95
CA THR A 24 19.16 -14.58 8.36
C THR A 24 18.31 -14.27 7.12
N GLU A 25 18.01 -15.29 6.31
CA GLU A 25 17.16 -15.17 5.12
C GLU A 25 15.74 -14.76 5.47
N LYS A 26 15.22 -15.22 6.61
CA LYS A 26 13.93 -14.79 7.15
C LYS A 26 13.88 -13.29 7.45
N LYS A 27 14.95 -12.77 8.07
CA LYS A 27 15.05 -11.33 8.41
C LYS A 27 15.09 -10.49 7.13
N GLU A 28 15.85 -10.90 6.13
CA GLU A 28 15.95 -10.19 4.86
C GLU A 28 14.64 -10.24 4.06
N SER A 29 14.02 -11.42 3.99
CA SER A 29 12.70 -11.62 3.34
C SER A 29 11.62 -10.74 3.98
N ARG A 30 11.57 -10.67 5.32
CA ARG A 30 10.65 -9.78 6.04
C ARG A 30 10.92 -8.30 5.76
N LYS A 31 12.19 -7.87 5.66
CA LYS A 31 12.53 -6.48 5.28
C LYS A 31 12.01 -6.14 3.88
N LYS A 32 12.20 -7.05 2.90
CA LYS A 32 11.69 -6.89 1.52
C LYS A 32 10.17 -6.77 1.50
N VAL A 33 9.46 -7.66 2.20
CA VAL A 33 7.99 -7.61 2.35
C VAL A 33 7.52 -6.28 2.96
N LYS A 34 8.15 -5.82 4.05
CA LYS A 34 7.80 -4.56 4.72
C LYS A 34 7.99 -3.36 3.80
N ARG A 35 9.05 -3.36 2.97
CA ARG A 35 9.30 -2.32 1.97
C ARG A 35 8.23 -2.31 0.88
N LEU A 36 7.81 -3.47 0.40
CA LEU A 36 6.71 -3.62 -0.56
C LEU A 36 5.39 -3.10 0.01
N GLN A 37 5.05 -3.48 1.24
CA GLN A 37 3.86 -2.98 1.93
C GLN A 37 3.83 -1.46 2.02
N ARG A 38 4.94 -0.84 2.41
CA ARG A 38 5.04 0.63 2.48
C ARG A 38 4.81 1.30 1.12
N LYS A 39 5.38 0.76 0.05
CA LYS A 39 5.16 1.28 -1.31
C LYS A 39 3.69 1.16 -1.71
N ALA A 40 3.08 0.00 -1.49
CA ALA A 40 1.67 -0.24 -1.79
C ALA A 40 0.74 0.72 -1.02
N SER A 41 0.99 0.93 0.28
CA SER A 41 0.21 1.87 1.09
C SER A 41 0.29 3.30 0.57
N LYS A 42 1.45 3.74 0.05
CA LYS A 42 1.60 5.06 -0.56
C LYS A 42 0.76 5.20 -1.83
N ILE A 43 0.74 4.17 -2.68
CA ILE A 43 -0.07 4.16 -3.92
C ILE A 43 -1.55 4.29 -3.57
N VAL A 44 -2.06 3.46 -2.65
CA VAL A 44 -3.46 3.53 -2.18
C VAL A 44 -3.80 4.91 -1.62
N ALA A 45 -2.89 5.50 -0.82
CA ALA A 45 -3.10 6.82 -0.25
C ALA A 45 -3.13 7.92 -1.34
N CYS A 46 -2.28 7.81 -2.37
CA CYS A 46 -2.29 8.73 -3.51
C CYS A 46 -3.58 8.60 -4.33
N GLU A 47 -4.06 7.39 -4.62
CA GLU A 47 -5.32 7.17 -5.35
C GLU A 47 -6.53 7.74 -4.58
N LYS A 48 -6.62 7.48 -3.27
CA LYS A 48 -7.65 8.08 -2.42
C LYS A 48 -7.60 9.61 -2.41
N ARG A 49 -6.40 10.20 -2.36
CA ARG A 49 -6.24 11.66 -2.44
C ARG A 49 -6.65 12.23 -3.79
N GLN A 50 -6.31 11.54 -4.89
CA GLN A 50 -6.77 11.95 -6.22
C GLN A 50 -8.28 11.90 -6.34
N GLU A 51 -8.93 10.87 -5.79
CA GLU A 51 -10.39 10.76 -5.77
C GLU A 51 -11.05 11.88 -4.94
N LEU A 52 -10.48 12.22 -3.79
CA LEU A 52 -10.97 13.32 -2.94
C LEU A 52 -10.78 14.70 -3.60
N ASN A 53 -9.67 14.91 -4.31
CA ASN A 53 -9.42 16.16 -5.03
C ASN A 53 -10.24 16.31 -6.32
N LYS A 54 -10.79 15.21 -6.86
CA LYS A 54 -11.77 15.23 -7.95
C LYS A 54 -13.18 15.60 -7.48
N LYS A 55 -13.48 15.48 -6.18
CA LYS A 55 -14.74 15.99 -5.63
C LYS A 55 -14.64 17.53 -5.56
N PRO A 56 -15.63 18.29 -6.05
CA PRO A 56 -15.61 19.73 -5.94
C PRO A 56 -15.47 20.11 -4.47
N LYS A 57 -14.56 21.05 -4.17
CA LYS A 57 -14.48 21.64 -2.82
C LYS A 57 -15.87 22.22 -2.55
N LYS A 58 -16.64 21.63 -1.65
CA LYS A 58 -17.82 22.30 -1.09
C LYS A 58 -17.28 23.58 -0.46
N ASP A 59 -17.71 24.72 -0.98
CA ASP A 59 -17.47 26.01 -0.36
C ASP A 59 -17.89 25.89 1.10
N ARG A 60 -16.94 26.09 2.02
CA ARG A 60 -17.28 26.17 3.43
C ARG A 60 -18.24 27.36 3.57
N PRO A 61 -19.38 27.23 4.26
CA PRO A 61 -20.23 28.38 4.49
C PRO A 61 -19.39 29.44 5.20
N LYS A 62 -19.39 30.66 4.63
CA LYS A 62 -18.83 31.83 5.31
C LYS A 62 -19.52 31.90 6.68
N ARG A 63 -18.71 31.89 7.75
CA ARG A 63 -19.20 32.31 9.07
C ARG A 63 -19.34 33.83 8.99
N ASP A 64 -20.58 34.30 9.05
CA ASP A 64 -20.91 35.69 9.35
C ASP A 64 -20.49 36.03 10.79
#